data_AF-A0A248L708-F1
#
_entry.id   AF-A0A248L708-F1
#
_cell.length_a   1.000
_cell.length_b   1.000
_cell.length_c   1.000
_cell.angle_alpha   90.00
_cell.angle_beta   90.00
_cell.angle_gamma   90.00
#
_symmetry.space_group_name_H-M   'P 1'
#
loop_
_entity.id
_entity.type
_entity.pdbx_description
1 polymer ?
#
loop_
_entity_poly.entity_id
_entity_poly.type
_entity_poly.pdbx_seq_one_letter_code
_entity_poly.pdbx_strand_id
1 'polypeptide(L)'
;MNPHEELNSLYLRLKEENPSLERGESLWTIFEDTTDDSLRPLALWTFSQNQFDLGHFRSFLVSFSLLMDWIRKDELTLTHKQELDLYWNYKSYLIYAAEQEDVSIALLEADYERFSDFCDANGFARTRDYIGFMIYSKLGDEEQADQYLEEWIDAPSDELSDCPSCEGFSRMTYAIERGFEDRALLLYAAIRHERGCSRMPDQAHPYILPLFISRKQDRFDWMEKLTQEVRRVKPLFTGGDEPYHLYAEMYYNPNYVWSMEEKKQLIPLLTDRGYLQFLLAHYAASYRSARKEEAGYLGLLRSNIYEIAQSLDHRIDGSFYLDFVERELKRVTQFVG
;
A
#
# COMPACT_ATOMS: atom_id res chain seq x y z
N MET A 1 -0.78 -38.53 21.16
CA MET A 1 0.28 -37.93 20.32
C MET A 1 1.05 -36.97 21.23
N ASN A 2 2.33 -36.70 20.95
CA ASN A 2 3.04 -35.65 21.68
C ASN A 2 2.45 -34.28 21.29
N PRO A 3 2.09 -33.37 22.22
CA PRO A 3 1.56 -32.04 21.89
C PRO A 3 2.39 -31.29 20.83
N HIS A 4 3.71 -31.50 20.84
CA HIS A 4 4.61 -30.95 19.83
C HIS A 4 4.37 -31.51 18.41
N GLU A 5 4.14 -32.82 18.27
CA GLU A 5 3.82 -33.46 16.99
C GLU A 5 2.44 -33.02 16.47
N GLU A 6 1.50 -32.73 17.37
CA GLU A 6 0.16 -32.23 17.03
C GLU A 6 0.23 -30.83 16.42
N LEU A 7 0.99 -29.92 17.04
CA LEU A 7 1.18 -28.56 16.52
C LEU A 7 1.91 -28.54 15.18
N ASN A 8 2.96 -29.35 15.02
CA ASN A 8 3.67 -29.44 13.74
C ASN A 8 2.75 -30.01 12.64
N SER A 9 1.97 -31.05 12.94
CA SER A 9 0.99 -31.61 11.99
C SER A 9 -0.12 -30.62 11.63
N LEU A 10 -0.54 -29.78 12.58
CA LEU A 10 -1.48 -28.69 12.31
C LEU A 10 -0.84 -27.64 11.39
N TYR A 11 0.37 -27.18 11.70
CA TYR A 11 1.10 -26.22 10.88
C TYR A 11 1.24 -26.67 9.43
N LEU A 12 1.65 -27.92 9.19
CA LEU A 12 1.83 -28.47 7.84
C LEU A 12 0.53 -28.48 7.02
N ARG A 13 -0.64 -28.62 7.68
CA ARG A 13 -1.94 -28.49 7.00
C ARG A 13 -2.23 -27.03 6.67
N LEU A 14 -2.13 -26.14 7.67
CA LEU A 14 -2.42 -24.72 7.53
C LEU A 14 -1.53 -24.03 6.50
N LYS A 15 -0.29 -24.48 6.32
CA LYS A 15 0.64 -23.95 5.33
C LYS A 15 0.07 -23.98 3.91
N GLU A 16 -0.68 -25.02 3.56
CA GLU A 16 -1.24 -25.24 2.23
C GLU A 16 -2.70 -24.77 2.09
N GLU A 17 -3.31 -24.30 3.19
CA GLU A 17 -4.68 -23.81 3.21
C GLU A 17 -4.80 -22.40 2.64
N ASN A 18 -5.95 -22.13 2.00
CA ASN A 18 -6.26 -20.78 1.50
C ASN A 18 -6.34 -19.78 2.67
N PRO A 19 -5.98 -18.50 2.43
CA PRO A 19 -6.07 -17.46 3.44
C PRO A 19 -7.47 -17.32 4.04
N SER A 20 -7.57 -17.29 5.37
CA SER A 20 -8.83 -17.11 6.11
C SER A 20 -8.60 -16.61 7.53
N LEU A 21 -9.66 -16.13 8.19
CA LEU A 21 -9.60 -15.72 9.60
C LEU A 21 -9.24 -16.90 10.51
N GLU A 22 -9.93 -18.03 10.33
CA GLU A 22 -9.71 -19.27 11.11
C GLU A 22 -8.29 -19.82 10.95
N ARG A 23 -7.75 -19.75 9.72
CA ARG A 23 -6.34 -20.08 9.45
C ARG A 23 -5.41 -19.17 10.24
N GLY A 24 -5.67 -17.86 10.25
CA GLY A 24 -4.91 -16.89 11.02
C GLY A 24 -4.94 -17.16 12.53
N GLU A 25 -6.13 -17.37 13.10
CA GLU A 25 -6.29 -17.69 14.54
C GLU A 25 -5.52 -18.96 14.93
N SER A 26 -5.59 -19.98 14.08
CA SER A 26 -4.87 -21.25 14.30
C SER A 26 -3.35 -21.09 14.23
N LEU A 27 -2.84 -20.31 13.29
CA LEU A 27 -1.41 -20.00 13.17
C LEU A 27 -0.89 -19.18 14.35
N TRP A 28 -1.69 -18.21 14.82
CA TRP A 28 -1.36 -17.42 16.01
C TRP A 28 -1.29 -18.30 17.27
N THR A 29 -2.24 -19.22 17.42
CA THR A 29 -2.25 -20.19 18.53
C THR A 29 -0.99 -21.06 18.52
N ILE A 30 -0.56 -21.56 17.35
CA ILE A 30 0.70 -22.31 17.24
C ILE A 30 1.89 -21.46 17.68
N PHE A 31 1.95 -20.19 17.25
CA PHE A 31 3.02 -19.28 17.62
C PHE A 31 3.09 -19.02 19.14
N GLU A 32 1.94 -18.89 19.81
CA GLU A 32 1.88 -18.66 21.26
C GLU A 32 2.24 -19.91 22.07
N ASP A 33 1.70 -21.07 21.67
CA ASP A 33 1.74 -22.30 22.46
C ASP A 33 2.98 -23.16 22.19
N THR A 34 3.66 -22.99 21.05
CA THR A 34 4.83 -23.81 20.74
C THR A 34 6.07 -23.37 21.54
N THR A 35 6.80 -24.36 22.05
CA THR A 35 8.15 -24.18 22.61
C THR A 35 9.26 -24.61 21.64
N ASP A 36 8.91 -24.96 20.41
CA ASP A 36 9.89 -25.28 19.36
C ASP A 36 10.33 -24.01 18.65
N ASP A 37 11.60 -23.64 18.85
CA ASP A 37 12.24 -22.46 18.28
C ASP A 37 12.33 -22.50 16.75
N SER A 38 12.20 -23.67 16.12
CA SER A 38 12.14 -23.79 14.65
C SER A 38 10.72 -23.60 14.10
N LEU A 39 9.70 -24.11 14.81
CA LEU A 39 8.30 -24.00 14.38
C LEU A 39 7.74 -22.59 14.65
N ARG A 40 8.15 -21.96 15.75
CA ARG A 40 7.65 -20.66 16.19
C ARG A 40 7.77 -19.56 15.12
N PRO A 41 8.96 -19.29 14.54
CA PRO A 41 9.10 -18.27 13.50
C PRO A 41 8.38 -18.65 12.19
N LEU A 42 8.30 -19.94 11.85
CA LEU A 42 7.59 -20.40 10.66
C LEU A 42 6.07 -20.19 10.77
N ALA A 43 5.49 -20.44 11.95
CA ALA A 43 4.09 -20.15 12.23
C ALA A 43 3.80 -18.65 12.15
N LEU A 44 4.67 -17.82 12.74
CA LEU A 44 4.54 -16.35 12.69
C LEU A 44 4.67 -15.80 11.28
N TRP A 45 5.62 -16.29 10.49
CA TRP A 45 5.77 -15.92 9.08
C TRP A 45 4.52 -16.29 8.28
N THR A 46 4.02 -17.52 8.44
CA THR A 46 2.82 -17.99 7.72
C THR A 46 1.58 -17.20 8.15
N PHE A 47 1.49 -16.82 9.43
CA PHE A 47 0.46 -15.92 9.93
C PHE A 47 0.54 -14.55 9.27
N SER A 48 1.75 -13.98 9.18
CA SER A 48 1.98 -12.68 8.56
C SER A 48 1.53 -12.69 7.09
N GLN A 49 1.94 -13.69 6.31
CA GLN A 49 1.47 -13.90 4.93
C GLN A 49 -0.06 -14.02 4.86
N ASN A 50 -0.70 -14.76 5.78
CA ASN A 50 -2.15 -14.86 5.83
C ASN A 50 -2.82 -13.49 6.01
N GLN A 51 -2.30 -12.64 6.90
CA GLN A 51 -2.83 -11.28 7.10
C GLN A 51 -2.61 -10.41 5.88
N PHE A 52 -1.46 -10.54 5.22
CA PHE A 52 -1.16 -9.85 3.97
C PHE A 52 -2.18 -10.19 2.88
N ASP A 53 -2.43 -11.48 2.65
CA ASP A 53 -3.36 -11.95 1.62
C ASP A 53 -4.82 -11.55 1.90
N LEU A 54 -5.17 -11.40 3.18
CA LEU A 54 -6.47 -10.87 3.61
C LEU A 54 -6.55 -9.33 3.58
N GLY A 55 -5.45 -8.62 3.30
CA GLY A 55 -5.42 -7.16 3.32
C GLY A 55 -5.39 -6.53 4.70
N HIS A 56 -5.09 -7.30 5.73
CA HIS A 56 -5.01 -6.84 7.10
C HIS A 56 -3.61 -6.26 7.38
N PHE A 57 -3.27 -5.16 6.73
CA PHE A 57 -1.87 -4.69 6.69
C PHE A 57 -1.31 -4.29 8.05
N ARG A 58 -2.12 -3.76 8.97
CA ARG A 58 -1.67 -3.53 10.35
C ARG A 58 -1.28 -4.84 11.06
N SER A 59 -2.11 -5.88 10.93
CA SER A 59 -1.80 -7.21 11.51
C SER A 59 -0.58 -7.85 10.84
N PHE A 60 -0.42 -7.68 9.53
CA PHE A 60 0.77 -8.07 8.78
C PHE A 60 2.02 -7.37 9.34
N LEU A 61 2.00 -6.03 9.46
CA LEU A 61 3.12 -5.24 9.95
C LEU A 61 3.52 -5.62 11.37
N VAL A 62 2.56 -5.78 12.28
CA VAL A 62 2.83 -6.18 13.67
C VAL A 62 3.49 -7.56 13.70
N SER A 63 2.92 -8.55 13.01
CA SER A 63 3.47 -9.91 13.00
C SER A 63 4.82 -10.01 12.31
N PHE A 64 5.04 -9.27 11.21
CA PHE A 64 6.33 -9.25 10.53
C PHE A 64 7.40 -8.51 11.35
N SER A 65 7.03 -7.44 12.06
CA SER A 65 7.94 -6.75 12.99
C SER A 65 8.41 -7.66 14.13
N LEU A 66 7.55 -8.57 14.61
CA LEU A 66 7.97 -9.61 15.55
C LEU A 66 8.92 -10.62 14.88
N LEU A 67 8.65 -11.01 13.63
CA LEU A 67 9.52 -11.90 12.86
C LEU A 67 10.92 -11.29 12.63
N MET A 68 11.00 -9.96 12.50
CA MET A 68 12.26 -9.24 12.32
C MET A 68 13.26 -9.50 13.44
N ASP A 69 12.84 -9.85 14.66
CA ASP A 69 13.78 -10.18 15.74
C ASP A 69 14.60 -11.44 15.44
N TRP A 70 14.00 -12.45 14.81
CA TRP A 70 14.73 -13.65 14.38
C TRP A 70 15.59 -13.37 13.15
N ILE A 71 15.08 -12.57 12.20
CA ILE A 71 15.83 -12.16 11.00
C ILE A 71 17.07 -11.36 11.40
N ARG A 72 16.94 -10.41 12.34
CA ARG A 72 18.04 -9.54 12.77
C ARG A 72 19.15 -10.27 13.51
N LYS A 73 18.83 -11.41 14.14
CA LYS A 73 19.78 -12.27 14.86
C LYS A 73 20.31 -13.43 14.02
N ASP A 74 19.87 -13.56 12.77
CA ASP A 74 20.20 -14.67 11.88
C ASP A 74 19.84 -16.05 12.50
N GLU A 75 18.71 -16.11 13.22
CA GLU A 75 18.26 -17.30 13.96
C GLU A 75 17.30 -18.18 13.14
N LEU A 76 16.99 -17.80 11.90
CA LEU A 76 16.14 -18.58 10.99
C LEU A 76 16.94 -19.60 10.20
N THR A 77 16.53 -20.86 10.25
CA THR A 77 17.06 -21.91 9.37
C THR A 77 16.07 -22.17 8.22
N LEU A 78 16.36 -21.60 7.05
CA LEU A 78 15.50 -21.68 5.86
C LEU A 78 16.19 -22.41 4.70
N THR A 79 15.42 -23.11 3.89
CA THR A 79 15.87 -23.50 2.55
C THR A 79 15.95 -22.26 1.65
N HIS A 80 16.76 -22.30 0.59
CA HIS A 80 16.88 -21.17 -0.35
C HIS A 80 15.52 -20.71 -0.90
N LYS A 81 14.62 -21.64 -1.22
CA LYS A 81 13.27 -21.30 -1.65
C LYS A 81 12.49 -20.53 -0.57
N GLN A 82 12.55 -21.00 0.68
CA GLN A 82 11.86 -20.34 1.79
C GLN A 82 12.45 -18.96 2.09
N GLU A 83 13.76 -18.80 1.94
CA GLU A 83 14.40 -17.50 2.05
C GLU A 83 13.87 -16.55 0.98
N LEU A 84 13.85 -16.96 -0.30
CA LEU A 84 13.25 -16.16 -1.37
C LEU A 84 11.78 -15.79 -1.08
N ASP A 85 10.96 -16.77 -0.67
CA ASP A 85 9.55 -16.54 -0.30
C ASP A 85 9.43 -15.55 0.88
N LEU A 86 10.33 -15.61 1.87
CA LEU A 86 10.37 -14.66 2.99
C LEU A 86 10.71 -13.25 2.51
N TYR A 87 11.69 -13.12 1.60
CA TYR A 87 12.12 -11.82 1.08
C TYR A 87 11.04 -11.15 0.21
N TRP A 88 10.15 -11.93 -0.43
CA TRP A 88 8.92 -11.37 -1.02
C TRP A 88 8.03 -10.66 0.01
N ASN A 89 7.88 -11.21 1.22
CA ASN A 89 7.15 -10.54 2.30
C ASN A 89 7.95 -9.40 2.93
N TYR A 90 9.27 -9.54 3.02
CA TYR A 90 10.14 -8.48 3.53
C TYR A 90 10.04 -7.22 2.65
N LYS A 91 10.00 -7.36 1.32
CA LYS A 91 9.69 -6.25 0.41
C LYS A 91 8.41 -5.53 0.81
N SER A 92 7.32 -6.27 0.98
CA SER A 92 6.03 -5.70 1.39
C SER A 92 6.12 -5.03 2.77
N TYR A 93 6.77 -5.67 3.74
CA TYR A 93 6.97 -5.11 5.07
C TYR A 93 7.63 -3.72 5.01
N LEU A 94 8.74 -3.59 4.28
CA LEU A 94 9.44 -2.32 4.15
C LEU A 94 8.56 -1.23 3.53
N ILE A 95 7.82 -1.56 2.48
CA ILE A 95 6.90 -0.62 1.82
C ILE A 95 5.81 -0.13 2.78
N TYR A 96 5.15 -1.04 3.49
CA TYR A 96 4.05 -0.67 4.39
C TYR A 96 4.54 -0.04 5.70
N ALA A 97 5.74 -0.39 6.16
CA ALA A 97 6.39 0.22 7.32
C ALA A 97 6.76 1.68 7.04
N ALA A 98 7.16 2.00 5.81
CA ALA A 98 7.40 3.39 5.38
C ALA A 98 6.15 4.26 5.45
N GLU A 99 4.95 3.67 5.38
CA GLU A 99 3.67 4.37 5.47
C GLU A 99 3.15 4.58 6.90
N GLN A 100 3.83 4.06 7.92
CA GLN A 100 3.43 4.25 9.33
C GLN A 100 4.20 5.39 9.99
N GLU A 101 3.49 6.21 10.75
CA GLU A 101 4.09 7.30 11.51
C GLU A 101 4.98 6.80 12.66
N ASP A 102 4.54 5.73 13.32
CA ASP A 102 5.16 5.20 14.53
C ASP A 102 6.44 4.37 14.28
N VAL A 103 6.72 4.04 13.02
CA VAL A 103 7.99 3.42 12.62
C VAL A 103 9.05 4.50 12.43
N SER A 104 10.10 4.47 13.26
CA SER A 104 11.22 5.40 13.15
C SER A 104 12.00 5.17 11.86
N ILE A 105 12.48 6.26 11.24
CA ILE A 105 13.28 6.19 10.00
C ILE A 105 14.54 5.35 10.22
N ALA A 106 15.25 5.56 11.34
CA ALA A 106 16.47 4.81 11.62
C ALA A 106 16.25 3.29 11.69
N LEU A 107 15.09 2.84 12.17
CA LEU A 107 14.75 1.42 12.17
C LEU A 107 14.48 0.92 10.76
N LEU A 108 13.71 1.68 9.98
CA LEU A 108 13.38 1.36 8.59
C LEU A 108 14.63 1.32 7.70
N GLU A 109 15.56 2.27 7.87
CA GLU A 109 16.84 2.30 7.16
C GLU A 109 17.71 1.10 7.52
N ALA A 110 17.79 0.72 8.80
CA ALA A 110 18.53 -0.47 9.22
C ALA A 110 17.93 -1.77 8.66
N ASP A 111 16.60 -1.86 8.62
CA ASP A 111 15.91 -2.99 8.00
C ASP A 111 16.09 -2.99 6.47
N TYR A 112 16.13 -1.83 5.82
CA TYR A 112 16.40 -1.71 4.40
C TYR A 112 17.85 -2.06 4.05
N GLU A 113 18.84 -1.63 4.85
CA GLU A 113 20.25 -1.99 4.68
C GLU A 113 20.43 -3.50 4.69
N ARG A 114 19.79 -4.20 5.64
CA ARG A 114 19.83 -5.67 5.68
C ARG A 114 19.21 -6.31 4.44
N PHE A 115 18.08 -5.76 3.97
CA PHE A 115 17.46 -6.21 2.73
C PHE A 115 18.37 -5.96 1.52
N SER A 116 19.06 -4.83 1.49
CA SER A 116 20.04 -4.47 0.47
C SER A 116 21.22 -5.44 0.45
N ASP A 117 21.79 -5.78 1.62
CA ASP A 117 22.89 -6.74 1.74
C ASP A 117 22.52 -8.10 1.13
N PHE A 118 21.29 -8.57 1.39
CA PHE A 118 20.78 -9.78 0.76
C PHE A 118 20.66 -9.64 -0.76
N CYS A 119 20.14 -8.52 -1.24
CA CYS A 119 20.01 -8.28 -2.66
C CYS A 119 21.38 -8.25 -3.35
N ASP A 120 22.37 -7.57 -2.76
CA ASP A 120 23.72 -7.48 -3.31
C ASP A 120 24.44 -8.84 -3.31
N ALA A 121 24.24 -9.66 -2.26
CA ALA A 121 24.78 -11.02 -2.20
C ALA A 121 24.19 -11.96 -3.26
N ASN A 122 22.97 -11.70 -3.74
CA ASN A 122 22.25 -12.56 -4.69
C ASN A 122 22.12 -11.95 -6.10
N GLY A 123 22.66 -10.76 -6.34
CA GLY A 123 22.58 -10.08 -7.64
C GLY A 123 21.20 -9.49 -7.95
N PHE A 124 20.42 -9.12 -6.93
CA PHE A 124 19.08 -8.54 -7.04
C PHE A 124 19.09 -7.01 -6.97
N ALA A 125 20.00 -6.37 -7.70
CA ALA A 125 20.18 -4.92 -7.67
C ALA A 125 18.91 -4.16 -8.07
N ARG A 126 18.17 -4.65 -9.08
CA ARG A 126 16.90 -4.03 -9.50
C ARG A 126 15.89 -4.03 -8.36
N THR A 127 15.75 -5.15 -7.66
CA THR A 127 14.84 -5.26 -6.51
C THR A 127 15.25 -4.32 -5.38
N ARG A 128 16.55 -4.23 -5.05
CA ARG A 128 17.04 -3.26 -4.06
C ARG A 128 16.62 -1.85 -4.43
N ASP A 129 16.86 -1.43 -5.67
CA ASP A 129 16.62 -0.07 -6.12
C ASP A 129 15.12 0.23 -6.18
N TYR A 130 14.30 -0.73 -6.62
CA TYR A 130 12.84 -0.61 -6.56
C TYR A 130 12.32 -0.41 -5.14
N ILE A 131 12.82 -1.19 -4.19
CA ILE A 131 12.37 -1.10 -2.79
C ILE A 131 12.86 0.20 -2.15
N GLY A 132 14.08 0.65 -2.47
CA GLY A 132 14.56 1.98 -2.07
C GLY A 132 13.63 3.08 -2.57
N PHE A 133 13.32 3.08 -3.88
CA PHE A 133 12.36 4.00 -4.47
C PHE A 133 11.02 3.97 -3.72
N MET A 134 10.47 2.78 -3.47
CA MET A 134 9.19 2.65 -2.79
C MET A 134 9.24 3.24 -1.37
N ILE A 135 10.24 2.90 -0.57
CA ILE A 135 10.41 3.43 0.79
C ILE A 135 10.45 4.95 0.79
N TYR A 136 11.38 5.55 0.03
CA TYR A 136 11.58 6.99 0.06
C TYR A 136 10.40 7.75 -0.57
N SER A 137 9.72 7.16 -1.56
CA SER A 137 8.47 7.72 -2.09
C SER A 137 7.36 7.78 -1.03
N LYS A 138 7.29 6.82 -0.11
CA LYS A 138 6.31 6.81 1.00
C LYS A 138 6.75 7.65 2.19
N LEU A 139 8.03 7.86 2.38
CA LEU A 139 8.51 8.85 3.35
C LEU A 139 8.24 10.28 2.87
N GLY A 140 8.13 10.50 1.56
CA GLY A 140 8.08 11.83 0.97
C GLY A 140 9.46 12.44 0.74
N ASP A 141 10.53 11.63 0.86
CA ASP A 141 11.89 12.05 0.54
C ASP A 141 12.08 11.99 -0.98
N GLU A 142 11.77 13.12 -1.62
CA GLU A 142 11.78 13.24 -3.07
C GLU A 142 13.17 13.02 -3.67
N GLU A 143 14.23 13.46 -2.98
CA GLU A 143 15.60 13.37 -3.50
C GLU A 143 16.05 11.91 -3.56
N GLN A 144 15.90 11.17 -2.47
CA GLN A 144 16.27 9.75 -2.45
C GLN A 144 15.35 8.92 -3.34
N ALA A 145 14.05 9.21 -3.36
CA ALA A 145 13.12 8.52 -4.25
C ALA A 145 13.49 8.72 -5.73
N ASP A 146 13.85 9.94 -6.15
CA ASP A 146 14.27 10.21 -7.52
C ASP A 146 15.59 9.51 -7.86
N GLN A 147 16.56 9.46 -6.93
CA GLN A 147 17.82 8.72 -7.13
C GLN A 147 17.57 7.22 -7.38
N TYR A 148 16.83 6.55 -6.49
CA TYR A 148 16.53 5.12 -6.65
C TYR A 148 15.66 4.85 -7.88
N LEU A 149 14.76 5.77 -8.22
CA LEU A 149 13.98 5.67 -9.44
C LEU A 149 14.90 5.63 -10.66
N GLU A 150 15.87 6.53 -10.76
CA GLU A 150 16.84 6.58 -11.87
C GLU A 150 17.64 5.29 -12.01
N GLU A 151 18.09 4.70 -10.90
CA GLU A 151 18.83 3.43 -10.90
C GLU A 151 17.95 2.25 -11.31
N TRP A 152 16.70 2.24 -10.85
CA TRP A 152 15.77 1.15 -11.07
C TRP A 152 15.23 1.03 -12.50
N ILE A 153 14.88 2.12 -13.20
CA ILE A 153 14.02 2.01 -14.40
C ILE A 153 14.64 1.15 -15.50
N ASP A 154 15.97 1.20 -15.64
CA ASP A 154 16.73 0.55 -16.71
C ASP A 154 17.48 -0.71 -16.24
N ALA A 155 17.40 -1.05 -14.95
CA ALA A 155 18.06 -2.25 -14.42
C ALA A 155 17.41 -3.55 -14.96
N PRO A 156 18.18 -4.62 -15.22
CA PRO A 156 17.62 -5.88 -15.69
C PRO A 156 16.74 -6.54 -14.61
N SER A 157 15.66 -7.22 -15.02
CA SER A 157 14.82 -7.98 -14.09
C SER A 157 15.60 -9.10 -13.40
N ASP A 158 15.31 -9.28 -12.11
CA ASP A 158 15.82 -10.34 -11.24
C ASP A 158 14.67 -11.20 -10.67
N GLU A 159 14.99 -12.20 -9.86
CA GLU A 159 14.01 -13.18 -9.35
C GLU A 159 12.97 -12.58 -8.40
N LEU A 160 13.30 -11.45 -7.76
CA LEU A 160 12.40 -10.73 -6.87
C LEU A 160 11.74 -9.53 -7.56
N SER A 161 11.88 -9.35 -8.87
CA SER A 161 11.27 -8.24 -9.58
C SER A 161 9.75 -8.40 -9.67
N ASP A 162 9.03 -7.32 -9.38
CA ASP A 162 7.59 -7.25 -9.61
C ASP A 162 7.29 -7.31 -11.12
N CYS A 163 6.05 -7.64 -11.49
CA CYS A 163 5.68 -7.58 -12.90
C CYS A 163 5.69 -6.13 -13.42
N PRO A 164 5.97 -5.89 -14.72
CA PRO A 164 6.09 -4.53 -15.27
C PRO A 164 4.87 -3.64 -15.00
N SER A 165 3.67 -4.21 -15.00
CA SER A 165 2.44 -3.45 -14.71
C SER A 165 2.33 -2.99 -13.25
N CYS A 166 2.83 -3.77 -12.30
CA CYS A 166 2.87 -3.38 -10.88
C CYS A 166 3.87 -2.24 -10.68
N GLU A 167 5.06 -2.40 -11.26
CA GLU A 167 6.11 -1.38 -11.26
C GLU A 167 5.67 -0.09 -11.96
N GLY A 168 4.95 -0.21 -13.08
CA GLY A 168 4.30 0.91 -13.76
C GLY A 168 3.29 1.64 -12.88
N PHE A 169 2.47 0.90 -12.14
CA PHE A 169 1.51 1.48 -11.19
C PHE A 169 2.21 2.25 -10.06
N SER A 170 3.31 1.73 -9.50
CA SER A 170 4.12 2.45 -8.50
C SER A 170 4.66 3.77 -9.03
N ARG A 171 5.21 3.79 -10.26
CA ARG A 171 5.68 5.03 -10.91
C ARG A 171 4.54 6.00 -11.19
N MET A 172 3.37 5.49 -11.60
CA MET A 172 2.20 6.30 -11.89
C MET A 172 1.69 6.98 -10.62
N THR A 173 1.55 6.25 -9.52
CA THR A 173 1.09 6.81 -8.24
C THR A 173 2.04 7.87 -7.70
N TYR A 174 3.36 7.61 -7.77
CA TYR A 174 4.35 8.62 -7.40
C TYR A 174 4.26 9.89 -8.27
N ALA A 175 4.06 9.75 -9.58
CA ALA A 175 3.87 10.90 -10.46
C ALA A 175 2.61 11.72 -10.11
N ILE A 176 1.52 11.06 -9.71
CA ILE A 176 0.31 11.74 -9.21
C ILE A 176 0.63 12.52 -7.94
N GLU A 177 1.29 11.88 -6.99
CA GLU A 177 1.63 12.48 -5.69
C GLU A 177 2.56 13.67 -5.86
N ARG A 178 3.54 13.62 -6.76
CA ARG A 178 4.43 14.76 -7.11
C ARG A 178 3.73 15.88 -7.90
N GLY A 179 2.49 15.67 -8.35
CA GLY A 179 1.78 16.61 -9.21
C GLY A 179 2.25 16.59 -10.68
N PHE A 180 3.02 15.57 -11.09
CA PHE A 180 3.43 15.34 -12.49
C PHE A 180 2.32 14.65 -13.28
N GLU A 181 1.16 15.31 -13.38
CA GLU A 181 -0.07 14.74 -13.93
C GLU A 181 0.09 14.24 -15.39
N ASP A 182 0.81 14.95 -16.27
CA ASP A 182 1.07 14.48 -17.64
C ASP A 182 1.88 13.19 -17.68
N ARG A 183 2.88 13.08 -16.80
CA ARG A 183 3.68 11.86 -16.65
C ARG A 183 2.81 10.71 -16.13
N ALA A 184 1.94 10.96 -15.16
CA ALA A 184 1.00 9.96 -14.65
C ALA A 184 0.07 9.42 -15.75
N LEU A 185 -0.46 10.29 -16.62
CA LEU A 185 -1.32 9.88 -17.74
C LEU A 185 -0.57 9.03 -18.78
N LEU A 186 0.70 9.37 -19.07
CA LEU A 186 1.55 8.58 -19.97
C LEU A 186 1.84 7.20 -19.38
N LEU A 187 2.18 7.13 -18.09
CA LEU A 187 2.42 5.86 -17.39
C LEU A 187 1.15 5.01 -17.34
N TYR A 188 -0.01 5.61 -17.08
CA TYR A 188 -1.29 4.90 -17.14
C TYR A 188 -1.55 4.29 -18.53
N ALA A 189 -1.30 5.06 -19.60
CA ALA A 189 -1.42 4.54 -20.95
C ALA A 189 -0.48 3.35 -21.18
N ALA A 190 0.76 3.40 -20.69
CA ALA A 190 1.70 2.28 -20.75
C ALA A 190 1.19 1.04 -20.01
N ILE A 191 0.75 1.18 -18.75
CA ILE A 191 0.21 0.07 -17.92
C ILE A 191 -0.92 -0.67 -18.64
N ARG A 192 -1.78 0.04 -19.39
CA ARG A 192 -2.87 -0.58 -20.17
C ARG A 192 -2.40 -1.45 -21.34
N HIS A 193 -1.20 -1.20 -21.85
CA HIS A 193 -0.64 -1.85 -23.03
C HIS A 193 0.48 -2.83 -22.70
N GLU A 194 1.07 -2.73 -21.51
CA GLU A 194 2.12 -3.62 -21.04
C GLU A 194 1.62 -5.06 -20.81
N ARG A 195 2.51 -6.03 -21.03
CA ARG A 195 2.29 -7.42 -20.62
C ARG A 195 2.57 -7.52 -19.12
N GLY A 196 1.59 -7.97 -18.35
CA GLY A 196 1.73 -8.12 -16.91
C GLY A 196 0.41 -8.47 -16.24
N CYS A 197 0.30 -8.20 -14.94
CA CYS A 197 -0.91 -8.46 -14.17
C CYS A 197 -2.10 -7.70 -14.75
N SER A 198 -3.10 -8.43 -15.26
CA SER A 198 -4.31 -7.86 -15.86
C SER A 198 -5.14 -7.01 -14.89
N ARG A 199 -4.88 -7.13 -13.58
CA ARG A 199 -5.53 -6.36 -12.51
C ARG A 199 -5.00 -4.93 -12.40
N MET A 200 -3.75 -4.65 -12.79
CA MET A 200 -3.12 -3.35 -12.55
C MET A 200 -3.81 -2.18 -13.28
N PRO A 201 -4.26 -2.32 -14.55
CA PRO A 201 -5.09 -1.30 -15.18
C PRO A 201 -6.35 -0.99 -14.36
N ASP A 202 -7.06 -2.03 -13.91
CA ASP A 202 -8.29 -1.90 -13.14
C ASP A 202 -8.06 -1.22 -11.78
N GLN A 203 -6.93 -1.49 -11.12
CA GLN A 203 -6.47 -0.79 -9.91
C GLN A 203 -6.03 0.65 -10.15
N ALA A 204 -5.54 0.97 -11.35
CA ALA A 204 -5.11 2.33 -11.71
C ALA A 204 -6.28 3.29 -11.99
N HIS A 205 -7.42 2.76 -12.45
CA HIS A 205 -8.57 3.57 -12.86
C HIS A 205 -9.02 4.60 -11.80
N PRO A 206 -9.14 4.24 -10.52
CA PRO A 206 -9.60 5.18 -9.50
C PRO A 206 -8.64 6.34 -9.24
N TYR A 207 -7.33 6.14 -9.41
CA TYR A 207 -6.30 7.16 -9.22
C TYR A 207 -6.27 8.15 -10.38
N ILE A 208 -6.52 7.67 -11.59
CA ILE A 208 -6.40 8.43 -12.83
C ILE A 208 -7.71 9.14 -13.22
N LEU A 209 -8.86 8.59 -12.84
CA LEU A 209 -10.16 9.20 -13.13
C LEU A 209 -10.27 10.66 -12.63
N PRO A 210 -9.86 11.00 -11.40
CA PRO A 210 -9.82 12.38 -10.91
C PRO A 210 -9.04 13.34 -11.83
N LEU A 211 -7.91 12.89 -12.41
CA LEU A 211 -7.08 13.69 -13.30
C LEU A 211 -7.74 13.94 -14.65
N PHE A 212 -8.36 12.93 -15.26
CA PHE A 212 -9.10 13.11 -16.51
C PHE A 212 -10.25 14.10 -16.34
N ILE A 213 -10.90 14.06 -15.19
CA ILE A 213 -12.07 14.85 -14.90
C ILE A 213 -11.71 16.31 -14.54
N SER A 214 -10.63 16.53 -13.78
CA SER A 214 -10.14 17.87 -13.45
C SER A 214 -9.58 18.59 -14.68
N ARG A 215 -8.96 17.86 -15.61
CA ARG A 215 -8.39 18.38 -16.87
C ARG A 215 -9.44 18.52 -17.98
N LYS A 216 -10.66 18.90 -17.61
CA LYS A 216 -11.90 19.00 -18.43
C LYS A 216 -11.82 19.80 -19.74
N GLN A 217 -10.63 20.22 -20.19
CA GLN A 217 -10.46 21.19 -21.27
C GLN A 217 -9.60 20.76 -22.45
N ASP A 218 -8.85 19.65 -22.44
CA ASP A 218 -7.97 19.37 -23.59
C ASP A 218 -7.93 17.90 -24.05
N ARG A 219 -8.54 17.68 -25.23
CA ARG A 219 -8.21 16.70 -26.28
C ARG A 219 -8.58 15.22 -26.14
N PHE A 220 -8.93 14.67 -24.98
CA PHE A 220 -9.26 13.23 -24.86
C PHE A 220 -10.42 12.94 -23.88
N ASP A 221 -11.59 12.56 -24.40
CA ASP A 221 -12.73 12.15 -23.57
C ASP A 221 -12.73 10.63 -23.32
N TRP A 222 -11.89 10.18 -22.39
CA TRP A 222 -11.94 8.82 -21.85
C TRP A 222 -12.86 8.72 -20.63
N MET A 223 -13.49 9.82 -20.19
CA MET A 223 -14.18 9.87 -18.90
C MET A 223 -15.32 8.86 -18.83
N GLU A 224 -16.15 8.77 -19.88
CA GLU A 224 -17.27 7.83 -19.91
C GLU A 224 -16.78 6.38 -19.86
N LYS A 225 -15.77 6.04 -20.67
CA LYS A 225 -15.20 4.69 -20.71
C LYS A 225 -14.56 4.31 -19.38
N LEU A 226 -13.72 5.18 -18.81
CA LEU A 226 -13.08 4.94 -17.52
C LEU A 226 -14.11 4.83 -16.40
N THR A 227 -15.15 5.67 -16.41
CA THR A 227 -16.27 5.56 -15.47
C THR A 227 -16.94 4.18 -15.54
N GLN A 228 -17.19 3.67 -16.75
CA GLN A 228 -17.75 2.33 -16.94
C GLN A 228 -16.79 1.24 -16.46
N GLU A 229 -15.48 1.40 -16.69
CA GLU A 229 -14.46 0.46 -16.23
C GLU A 229 -14.36 0.45 -14.68
N VAL A 230 -14.32 1.61 -14.01
CA VAL A 230 -14.36 1.70 -12.54
C VAL A 230 -15.63 1.03 -11.98
N ARG A 231 -16.80 1.29 -12.57
CA ARG A 231 -18.07 0.67 -12.14
C ARG A 231 -18.09 -0.86 -12.28
N ARG A 232 -17.40 -1.40 -13.30
CA ARG A 232 -17.36 -2.85 -13.56
C ARG A 232 -16.49 -3.57 -12.53
N VAL A 233 -15.43 -2.93 -12.08
CA VAL A 233 -14.49 -3.48 -11.11
C VAL A 233 -15.20 -3.48 -9.76
N LYS A 234 -15.81 -4.63 -9.39
CA LYS A 234 -16.15 -4.90 -8.00
C LYS A 234 -14.82 -5.06 -7.28
N PRO A 235 -14.47 -4.18 -6.35
CA PRO A 235 -13.14 -4.25 -5.80
C PRO A 235 -13.05 -5.51 -4.93
N LEU A 236 -12.00 -6.30 -5.15
CA LEU A 236 -11.56 -7.28 -4.18
C LEU A 236 -10.68 -6.50 -3.21
N PHE A 237 -11.36 -5.91 -2.23
CA PHE A 237 -10.82 -4.93 -1.30
C PHE A 237 -9.90 -5.59 -0.28
N THR A 238 -8.61 -5.31 -0.38
CA THR A 238 -7.62 -5.66 0.65
C THR A 238 -6.64 -4.48 0.80
N GLY A 239 -6.83 -3.71 1.88
CA GLY A 239 -5.94 -2.71 2.48
C GLY A 239 -5.25 -1.61 1.63
N GLY A 240 -6.02 -0.62 1.17
CA GLY A 240 -5.45 0.68 0.77
C GLY A 240 -5.94 1.21 -0.56
N ASP A 241 -6.43 0.35 -1.46
CA ASP A 241 -7.04 0.78 -2.72
C ASP A 241 -8.50 1.24 -2.55
N GLU A 242 -9.16 0.83 -1.46
CA GLU A 242 -10.58 1.11 -1.20
C GLU A 242 -10.89 2.62 -1.13
N PRO A 243 -10.14 3.44 -0.37
CA PRO A 243 -10.34 4.89 -0.36
C PRO A 243 -10.34 5.51 -1.77
N TYR A 244 -9.48 5.05 -2.66
CA TYR A 244 -9.39 5.58 -4.03
C TYR A 244 -10.56 5.14 -4.90
N HIS A 245 -11.02 3.90 -4.82
CA HIS A 245 -12.24 3.46 -5.51
C HIS A 245 -13.45 4.29 -5.09
N LEU A 246 -13.59 4.55 -3.79
CA LEU A 246 -14.67 5.38 -3.24
C LEU A 246 -14.55 6.83 -3.72
N TYR A 247 -13.33 7.37 -3.66
CA TYR A 247 -13.02 8.70 -4.18
C TYR A 247 -13.40 8.81 -5.67
N ALA A 248 -13.05 7.83 -6.48
CA ALA A 248 -13.38 7.77 -7.90
C ALA A 248 -14.89 7.67 -8.14
N GLU A 249 -15.61 6.85 -7.36
CA GLU A 249 -17.06 6.72 -7.49
C GLU A 249 -17.78 8.06 -7.34
N MET A 250 -17.30 8.89 -6.43
CA MET A 250 -17.87 10.21 -6.21
C MET A 250 -17.69 11.15 -7.39
N TYR A 251 -16.74 10.93 -8.29
CA TYR A 251 -16.66 11.78 -9.48
C TYR A 251 -17.83 11.55 -10.45
N TYR A 252 -18.40 10.34 -10.50
CA TYR A 252 -19.46 9.99 -11.45
C TYR A 252 -20.83 9.67 -10.83
N ASN A 253 -20.92 9.39 -9.52
CA ASN A 253 -22.17 9.05 -8.84
C ASN A 253 -22.67 10.22 -7.99
N PRO A 254 -23.64 11.03 -8.48
CA PRO A 254 -24.15 12.21 -7.77
C PRO A 254 -24.92 11.92 -6.49
N ASN A 255 -25.33 10.68 -6.29
CA ASN A 255 -26.12 10.26 -5.14
C ASN A 255 -25.34 9.31 -4.24
N TYR A 256 -24.01 9.24 -4.40
CA TYR A 256 -23.19 8.38 -3.56
C TYR A 256 -23.28 8.82 -2.09
N VAL A 257 -23.58 7.86 -1.21
CA VAL A 257 -23.63 8.05 0.24
C VAL A 257 -22.79 6.96 0.87
N TRP A 258 -21.72 7.35 1.54
CA TRP A 258 -20.86 6.43 2.27
C TRP A 258 -21.36 6.26 3.69
N SER A 259 -21.70 5.03 4.08
CA SER A 259 -22.21 4.77 5.41
C SER A 259 -21.12 4.90 6.48
N MET A 260 -21.50 5.27 7.70
CA MET A 260 -20.57 5.31 8.83
C MET A 260 -20.08 3.92 9.26
N GLU A 261 -20.83 2.87 8.92
CA GLU A 261 -20.45 1.49 9.25
C GLU A 261 -19.32 1.02 8.34
N GLU A 262 -19.43 1.23 7.03
CA GLU A 262 -18.35 0.97 6.06
C GLU A 262 -17.07 1.69 6.48
N LYS A 263 -17.16 2.96 6.85
CA LYS A 263 -16.00 3.75 7.33
C LYS A 263 -15.30 3.11 8.52
N LYS A 264 -16.06 2.66 9.52
CA LYS A 264 -15.49 2.06 10.74
C LYS A 264 -14.82 0.72 10.49
N GLN A 265 -15.32 -0.04 9.52
CA GLN A 265 -14.76 -1.34 9.16
C GLN A 265 -13.40 -1.20 8.44
N LEU A 266 -13.18 -0.07 7.74
CA LEU A 266 -11.97 0.16 6.98
C LEU A 266 -10.81 0.72 7.80
N ILE A 267 -11.08 1.66 8.71
CA ILE A 267 -10.03 2.35 9.47
C ILE A 267 -8.99 1.39 10.09
N PRO A 268 -9.38 0.26 10.73
CA PRO A 268 -8.41 -0.67 11.31
C PRO A 268 -7.48 -1.36 10.30
N LEU A 269 -7.80 -1.32 9.01
CA LEU A 269 -7.07 -1.99 7.95
C LEU A 269 -6.10 -1.05 7.21
N LEU A 270 -6.16 0.25 7.47
CA LEU A 270 -5.40 1.26 6.74
C LEU A 270 -4.04 1.54 7.40
N THR A 271 -3.04 1.81 6.56
CA THR A 271 -1.81 2.52 6.94
C THR A 271 -2.12 3.99 7.24
N ASP A 272 -1.19 4.73 7.83
CA ASP A 272 -1.44 6.15 8.12
C ASP A 272 -1.54 6.99 6.83
N ARG A 273 -0.72 6.68 5.82
CA ARG A 273 -0.92 7.21 4.45
C ARG A 273 -2.29 6.83 3.87
N GLY A 274 -2.71 5.57 4.02
CA GLY A 274 -4.04 5.12 3.59
C GLY A 274 -5.17 5.83 4.33
N TYR A 275 -4.98 6.14 5.61
CA TYR A 275 -5.91 6.92 6.41
C TYR A 275 -6.02 8.37 5.93
N LEU A 276 -4.90 9.00 5.55
CA LEU A 276 -4.90 10.33 4.92
C LEU A 276 -5.75 10.34 3.63
N GLN A 277 -5.55 9.35 2.76
CA GLN A 277 -6.31 9.19 1.52
C GLN A 277 -7.81 8.95 1.80
N PHE A 278 -8.12 8.15 2.83
CA PHE A 278 -9.49 7.96 3.32
C PHE A 278 -10.12 9.28 3.78
N LEU A 279 -9.41 10.13 4.52
CA LEU A 279 -9.92 11.42 4.97
C LEU A 279 -10.17 12.37 3.80
N LEU A 280 -9.28 12.40 2.79
CA LEU A 280 -9.48 13.16 1.55
C LEU A 280 -10.71 12.70 0.78
N ALA A 281 -10.91 11.38 0.66
CA ALA A 281 -12.09 10.81 0.03
C ALA A 281 -13.37 11.20 0.77
N HIS A 282 -13.35 11.09 2.10
CA HIS A 282 -14.47 11.48 2.95
C HIS A 282 -14.76 12.99 2.87
N TYR A 283 -13.72 13.83 2.77
CA TYR A 283 -13.90 15.28 2.61
C TYR A 283 -14.60 15.63 1.32
N ALA A 284 -14.20 15.01 0.21
CA ALA A 284 -14.86 15.23 -1.05
C ALA A 284 -16.36 14.80 -1.02
N ALA A 285 -16.69 13.75 -0.26
CA ALA A 285 -18.05 13.20 -0.19
C ALA A 285 -18.97 14.15 0.57
N SER A 286 -18.48 14.60 1.72
CA SER A 286 -19.17 15.58 2.56
C SER A 286 -19.26 16.93 1.86
N TYR A 287 -18.20 17.40 1.21
CA TYR A 287 -18.20 18.69 0.51
C TYR A 287 -19.30 18.76 -0.56
N ARG A 288 -19.50 17.66 -1.30
CA ARG A 288 -20.59 17.53 -2.28
C ARG A 288 -21.97 17.55 -1.65
N SER A 289 -22.15 16.80 -0.56
CA SER A 289 -23.45 16.61 0.09
C SER A 289 -23.91 17.87 0.83
N ALA A 290 -22.96 18.66 1.34
CA ALA A 290 -23.21 19.66 2.35
C ALA A 290 -24.12 20.83 1.94
N ARG A 291 -24.27 21.20 0.65
CA ARG A 291 -25.13 22.32 0.17
C ARG A 291 -25.23 23.56 1.11
N LYS A 292 -24.15 23.90 1.83
CA LYS A 292 -24.01 24.96 2.85
C LYS A 292 -24.55 24.73 4.28
N GLU A 293 -25.02 23.54 4.66
CA GLU A 293 -25.50 23.25 6.04
C GLU A 293 -24.41 22.68 6.97
N GLU A 294 -23.31 22.12 6.44
CA GLU A 294 -22.25 21.43 7.22
C GLU A 294 -20.90 22.18 7.30
N ALA A 295 -20.89 23.51 7.25
CA ALA A 295 -19.64 24.29 7.21
C ALA A 295 -18.67 23.96 8.38
N GLY A 296 -19.18 23.67 9.58
CA GLY A 296 -18.37 23.31 10.74
C GLY A 296 -17.73 21.92 10.63
N TYR A 297 -18.45 20.93 10.10
CA TYR A 297 -17.96 19.56 9.96
C TYR A 297 -16.83 19.48 8.93
N LEU A 298 -16.99 20.15 7.79
CA LEU A 298 -15.95 20.24 6.76
C LEU A 298 -14.69 20.93 7.30
N GLY A 299 -14.85 21.92 8.19
CA GLY A 299 -13.74 22.57 8.87
C GLY A 299 -12.95 21.60 9.75
N LEU A 300 -13.64 20.78 10.55
CA LEU A 300 -13.00 19.76 11.40
C LEU A 300 -12.29 18.70 10.55
N LEU A 301 -12.95 18.19 9.51
CA LEU A 301 -12.36 17.18 8.64
C LEU A 301 -11.12 17.70 7.91
N ARG A 302 -11.17 18.95 7.43
CA ARG A 302 -10.00 19.61 6.86
C ARG A 302 -8.87 19.72 7.88
N SER A 303 -9.16 20.14 9.12
CA SER A 303 -8.14 20.21 10.18
C SER A 303 -7.46 18.85 10.40
N ASN A 304 -8.23 17.77 10.49
CA ASN A 304 -7.69 16.42 10.67
C ASN A 304 -6.79 16.00 9.49
N ILE A 305 -7.17 16.33 8.25
CA ILE A 305 -6.34 16.02 7.07
C ILE A 305 -4.97 16.70 7.18
N TYR A 306 -4.92 17.98 7.56
CA TYR A 306 -3.65 18.69 7.73
C TYR A 306 -2.82 18.15 8.89
N GLU A 307 -3.46 17.78 10.00
CA GLU A 307 -2.78 17.18 11.16
C GLU A 307 -2.07 15.87 10.78
N ILE A 308 -2.78 14.95 10.10
CA ILE A 308 -2.18 13.69 9.64
C ILE A 308 -1.06 13.91 8.62
N ALA A 309 -1.26 14.83 7.67
CA ALA A 309 -0.21 15.16 6.69
C ALA A 309 1.05 15.73 7.37
N GLN A 310 0.89 16.64 8.34
CA GLN A 310 1.99 17.18 9.13
C GLN A 310 2.72 16.08 9.91
N SER A 311 1.97 15.14 10.50
CA SER A 311 2.54 14.00 11.23
C SER A 311 3.44 13.15 10.34
N LEU A 312 2.97 12.84 9.12
CA LEU A 312 3.75 12.07 8.15
C LEU A 312 5.01 12.82 7.69
N ASP A 313 4.88 14.11 7.39
CA ASP A 313 5.99 14.97 6.94
C ASP A 313 7.04 15.22 8.04
N HIS A 314 6.63 15.24 9.31
CA HIS A 314 7.51 15.52 10.44
C HIS A 314 8.68 14.52 10.54
N ARG A 315 8.50 13.31 10.03
CA ARG A 315 9.53 12.26 10.09
C ARG A 315 10.80 12.69 9.35
N ILE A 316 10.67 13.40 8.22
CA ILE A 316 11.80 13.81 7.37
C ILE A 316 11.98 15.34 7.31
N ASP A 317 11.38 16.09 8.22
CA ASP A 317 11.36 17.57 8.20
C ASP A 317 10.92 18.15 6.82
N GLY A 318 9.96 17.50 6.17
CA GLY A 318 9.49 17.80 4.81
C GLY A 318 8.14 18.51 4.73
N SER A 319 7.59 18.60 3.52
CA SER A 319 6.23 19.12 3.24
C SER A 319 5.48 18.34 2.16
N PHE A 320 5.94 17.12 1.85
CA PHE A 320 5.44 16.34 0.72
C PHE A 320 3.93 16.06 0.83
N TYR A 321 3.48 15.55 1.97
CA TYR A 321 2.08 15.22 2.21
C TYR A 321 1.21 16.46 2.35
N LEU A 322 1.73 17.53 2.95
CA LEU A 322 1.06 18.82 2.98
C LEU A 322 0.80 19.35 1.57
N ASP A 323 1.82 19.36 0.72
CA ASP A 323 1.70 19.83 -0.66
C ASP A 323 0.73 18.95 -1.46
N PHE A 324 0.75 17.63 -1.23
CA PHE A 324 -0.22 16.69 -1.80
C PHE A 324 -1.66 17.03 -1.36
N VAL A 325 -1.90 17.20 -0.06
CA VAL A 325 -3.20 17.57 0.50
C VAL A 325 -3.72 18.88 -0.10
N GLU A 326 -2.87 19.90 -0.24
CA GLU A 326 -3.27 21.18 -0.83
C GLU A 326 -3.74 21.02 -2.28
N ARG A 327 -3.03 20.22 -3.07
CA ARG A 327 -3.42 19.90 -4.45
C ARG A 327 -4.76 19.17 -4.51
N GLU A 328 -4.96 18.15 -3.67
CA GLU A 328 -6.19 17.35 -3.68
C GLU A 328 -7.40 18.15 -3.21
N LEU A 329 -7.28 18.93 -2.12
CA LEU A 329 -8.37 19.80 -1.65
C LEU A 329 -8.76 20.85 -2.70
N LYS A 330 -7.77 21.43 -3.40
CA LYS A 330 -8.02 22.34 -4.52
C LYS A 330 -8.76 21.63 -5.66
N ARG A 331 -8.36 20.42 -6.03
CA ARG A 331 -9.03 19.62 -7.08
C ARG A 331 -10.50 19.35 -6.73
N VAL A 332 -10.78 18.97 -5.49
CA VAL A 332 -12.15 18.71 -4.99
C VAL A 332 -13.02 19.96 -5.13
N THR A 333 -12.53 21.11 -4.67
CA THR A 333 -13.30 22.37 -4.71
C THR A 333 -13.56 22.88 -6.12
N GLN A 334 -12.64 22.67 -7.06
CA GLN A 334 -12.82 23.04 -8.47
C GLN A 334 -13.83 22.16 -9.20
N PHE A 335 -13.98 20.90 -8.80
CA PHE A 335 -14.81 19.94 -9.52
C PHE A 335 -16.23 19.80 -8.97
N VAL A 336 -16.38 19.91 -7.65
CA VAL A 336 -17.66 19.70 -6.96
C VAL A 336 -18.45 21.01 -6.80
N GLY A 337 -17.81 22.16 -7.00
CA GLY A 337 -18.46 23.48 -7.09
C GLY A 337 -19.00 23.76 -8.48
#